data_AF-K3XD25-F1
#
_entry.id   AF-K3XD25-F1
#
_cell.length_a   1.000
_cell.length_b   1.000
_cell.length_c   1.000
_cell.angle_alpha   90.00
_cell.angle_beta   90.00
_cell.angle_gamma   90.00
#
_symmetry.space_group_name_H-M   'P 1'
#
loop_
_entity.id
_entity.type
_entity.pdbx_description
1 polymer ?
#
loop_
_entity_poly.entity_id
_entity_poly.type
_entity_poly.pdbx_seq_one_letter_code
_entity_poly.pdbx_strand_id
1 'polypeptide(L)'
;MTHHELGEWAVTAFRLSHAPSRTTIHRVLIAKDDDKANPEQKRCQPVFSLALEVTLLQWIRDCERRNIPVVTGKTIRGKAEKIREELLRDTAPSAATILLSLTFSAGWLCKFQKHHKLTSKRVYGEAASTKAASVEEG
;
A
#
# COMPACT_ATOMS: atom_id res chain seq x y z
N MET A 1 -32.32 -1.20 19.89
CA MET A 1 -31.56 -2.19 19.11
C MET A 1 -30.53 -2.84 20.03
N THR A 2 -30.71 -4.11 20.37
CA THR A 2 -29.85 -4.91 21.22
C THR A 2 -28.75 -5.61 20.40
N HIS A 3 -27.73 -6.16 21.05
CA HIS A 3 -26.66 -6.90 20.36
C HIS A 3 -27.18 -8.12 19.59
N HIS A 4 -28.27 -8.75 20.05
CA HIS A 4 -28.85 -9.89 19.36
C HIS A 4 -29.56 -9.45 18.07
N GLU A 5 -30.37 -8.38 18.16
CA GLU A 5 -31.05 -7.77 17.00
C GLU A 5 -30.05 -7.28 15.94
N LEU A 6 -28.91 -6.72 16.37
CA LEU A 6 -27.80 -6.35 15.48
C LEU A 6 -27.19 -7.57 14.76
N GLY A 7 -27.13 -8.72 15.43
CA GLY A 7 -26.64 -9.96 14.85
C GLY A 7 -27.57 -10.51 13.78
N GLU A 8 -28.87 -10.55 14.06
CA GLU A 8 -29.88 -10.98 13.08
C GLU A 8 -29.99 -10.02 11.89
N TRP A 9 -29.91 -8.71 12.16
CA TRP A 9 -29.81 -7.71 11.10
C TRP A 9 -28.57 -7.93 10.23
N ALA A 10 -27.41 -8.22 10.81
CA ALA A 10 -26.19 -8.47 10.04
C ALA A 10 -26.30 -9.72 9.15
N VAL A 11 -27.02 -10.76 9.58
CA VAL A 11 -27.29 -11.94 8.75
C VAL A 11 -28.07 -11.56 7.49
N THR A 12 -29.14 -10.80 7.66
CA THR A 12 -30.01 -10.40 6.54
C THR A 12 -29.33 -9.39 5.62
N ALA A 13 -28.61 -8.41 6.19
CA ALA A 13 -27.92 -7.36 5.44
C ALA A 13 -26.70 -7.88 4.66
N PHE A 14 -25.88 -8.76 5.26
CA PHE A 14 -24.62 -9.24 4.67
C PHE A 14 -24.67 -10.68 4.16
N ARG A 15 -25.83 -11.35 4.24
CA ARG A 15 -26.03 -12.74 3.80
C ARG A 15 -25.06 -13.71 4.48
N LEU A 16 -24.87 -13.55 5.79
CA LEU A 16 -23.98 -14.41 6.58
C LEU A 16 -24.64 -15.77 6.85
N SER A 17 -23.84 -16.83 6.94
CA SER A 17 -24.35 -18.17 7.26
C SER A 17 -24.94 -18.27 8.67
N HIS A 18 -24.39 -17.49 9.62
CA HIS A 18 -24.82 -17.47 11.02
C HIS A 18 -24.69 -16.06 11.60
N ALA A 19 -25.47 -15.78 12.66
CA ALA A 19 -25.40 -14.53 13.38
C ALA A 19 -24.02 -14.35 14.04
N PRO A 20 -23.36 -13.19 13.87
CA PRO A 20 -22.10 -12.91 14.54
C PRO A 20 -22.29 -12.94 16.07
N SER A 21 -21.29 -13.43 16.79
CA SER A 21 -21.38 -13.53 18.24
C SER A 21 -21.55 -12.15 18.89
N ARG A 22 -22.19 -12.11 20.06
CA ARG A 22 -22.30 -10.88 20.88
C ARG A 22 -20.94 -10.20 21.07
N THR A 23 -19.87 -10.97 21.28
CA THR A 23 -18.49 -10.47 21.42
C THR A 23 -17.97 -9.83 20.13
N THR A 24 -18.33 -10.36 18.96
CA THR A 24 -17.95 -9.81 17.66
C THR A 24 -18.63 -8.47 17.42
N ILE A 25 -19.94 -8.39 17.66
CA ILE A 25 -20.72 -7.16 17.53
C ILE A 25 -20.20 -6.09 18.48
N HIS A 26 -19.97 -6.45 19.75
CA HIS A 26 -19.40 -5.55 20.74
C HIS A 26 -18.02 -5.02 20.33
N ARG A 27 -17.15 -5.88 19.77
CA ARG A 27 -15.83 -5.45 19.26
C ARG A 27 -15.95 -4.49 18.08
N VAL A 28 -16.88 -4.71 17.17
CA VAL A 28 -17.10 -3.80 16.02
C VAL A 28 -17.63 -2.45 16.50
N LEU A 29 -18.51 -2.42 17.49
CA LEU A 29 -19.07 -1.18 18.06
C LEU A 29 -18.04 -0.36 18.85
N ILE A 30 -17.06 -1.01 19.50
CA ILE A 30 -16.04 -0.35 20.31
C ILE A 30 -14.75 -0.08 19.54
N ALA A 31 -14.53 -0.77 18.43
CA ALA A 31 -13.45 -0.43 17.51
C ALA A 31 -13.63 1.05 17.13
N LYS A 32 -12.63 1.88 17.48
CA LYS A 32 -12.60 3.25 16.98
C LYS A 32 -12.57 3.18 15.46
N ASP A 33 -13.10 4.21 14.80
CA ASP A 33 -12.87 4.47 13.37
C ASP A 33 -11.35 4.63 13.18
N ASP A 34 -10.65 3.50 13.13
CA ASP A 34 -9.28 3.45 12.69
C ASP A 34 -9.41 3.67 11.19
N ASP A 35 -9.30 4.93 10.76
CA ASP A 35 -9.22 5.38 9.36
C ASP A 35 -8.15 4.59 8.55
N LYS A 36 -7.29 3.86 9.27
CA LYS A 36 -6.29 2.92 8.74
C LYS A 36 -6.84 1.56 8.31
N ALA A 37 -8.03 1.16 8.76
CA ALA A 37 -8.62 -0.12 8.44
C ALA A 37 -9.29 -0.04 7.06
N ASN A 38 -8.59 -0.50 6.02
CA ASN A 38 -9.18 -0.62 4.70
C ASN A 38 -10.29 -1.69 4.72
N PRO A 39 -11.58 -1.33 4.52
CA PRO A 39 -12.69 -2.26 4.61
C PRO A 39 -12.64 -3.37 3.54
N GLU A 40 -11.88 -3.17 2.46
CA GLU A 40 -11.65 -4.15 1.40
C GLU A 40 -10.68 -5.27 1.81
N GLN A 41 -9.97 -5.14 2.94
CA GLN A 41 -8.94 -6.10 3.35
C GLN A 41 -9.44 -7.01 4.49
N LYS A 42 -9.65 -8.30 4.16
CA LYS A 42 -10.02 -9.36 5.12
C LYS A 42 -9.01 -9.58 6.25
N ARG A 43 -7.76 -9.12 6.09
CA ARG A 43 -6.70 -9.21 7.10
C ARG A 43 -5.83 -7.95 7.04
N CYS A 44 -5.69 -7.27 8.17
CA CYS A 44 -4.56 -6.37 8.41
C CYS A 44 -3.32 -7.24 8.61
N GLN A 45 -2.68 -7.67 7.53
CA GLN A 45 -1.34 -8.24 7.65
C GLN A 45 -0.44 -7.12 8.17
N PRO A 46 0.28 -7.32 9.30
CA PRO A 46 1.21 -6.34 9.80
C PRO A 46 2.20 -6.08 8.68
N VAL A 47 2.22 -4.83 8.21
CA VAL A 47 3.08 -4.44 7.13
C VAL A 47 4.52 -4.62 7.62
N PHE A 48 5.29 -5.35 6.82
CA PHE A 48 6.64 -5.89 7.04
C PHE A 48 7.65 -4.93 7.73
N SER A 49 7.40 -3.62 7.74
CA SER A 49 7.82 -2.68 8.79
C SER A 49 6.99 -1.40 8.65
N LEU A 50 6.19 -1.05 9.66
CA LEU A 50 5.37 0.16 9.62
C LEU A 50 6.22 1.43 9.40
N ALA A 51 7.41 1.47 10.04
CA ALA A 51 8.32 2.60 9.92
C ALA A 51 8.84 2.78 8.49
N LEU A 52 9.23 1.68 7.83
CA LEU A 52 9.69 1.74 6.43
C LEU A 52 8.58 2.22 5.50
N GLU A 53 7.36 1.69 5.69
CA GLU A 53 6.22 1.98 4.83
C GLU A 53 5.77 3.44 4.95
N VAL A 54 5.69 3.97 6.18
CA VAL A 54 5.34 5.37 6.44
C VAL A 54 6.36 6.32 5.81
N THR A 55 7.65 6.08 6.05
CA THR A 55 8.72 6.91 5.50
C THR A 55 8.74 6.88 3.97
N LEU A 56 8.55 5.71 3.37
CA LEU A 56 8.49 5.57 1.92
C LEU A 56 7.27 6.28 1.33
N LEU A 57 6.11 6.16 1.95
CA LEU A 57 4.90 6.84 1.51
C LEU A 57 5.06 8.36 1.58
N GLN A 58 5.61 8.89 2.68
CA GLN A 58 5.86 10.31 2.84
C GLN A 58 6.79 10.85 1.76
N TRP A 59 7.86 10.12 1.44
CA TRP A 59 8.73 10.46 0.32
C TRP A 59 8.00 10.48 -1.03
N ILE A 60 7.12 9.51 -1.30
CA ILE A 60 6.31 9.49 -2.54
C ILE A 60 5.41 10.72 -2.62
N ARG A 61 4.70 11.04 -1.53
CA ARG A 61 3.82 12.22 -1.46
C ARG A 61 4.58 13.53 -1.63
N ASP A 62 5.78 13.62 -1.08
CA ASP A 62 6.66 14.77 -1.25
C ASP A 62 7.12 14.93 -2.71
N CYS A 63 7.41 13.83 -3.39
CA CYS A 63 7.73 13.83 -4.82
C CYS A 63 6.52 14.22 -5.67
N GLU A 64 5.32 13.71 -5.37
CA GLU A 64 4.06 14.08 -6.05
C GLU A 64 3.77 15.58 -5.91
N ARG A 65 3.90 16.11 -4.69
CA ARG A 65 3.69 17.54 -4.38
C ARG A 65 4.67 18.45 -5.12
N ARG A 66 5.89 17.99 -5.36
CA ARG A 66 6.93 18.71 -6.13
C ARG A 66 6.83 18.45 -7.64
N ASN A 67 5.84 17.68 -8.09
CA ASN A 67 5.63 17.25 -9.48
C ASN A 67 6.88 16.62 -10.11
N ILE A 68 7.64 15.85 -9.32
CA ILE A 68 8.87 15.21 -9.76
C ILE A 68 8.49 13.89 -10.47
N PRO A 69 8.74 13.74 -11.79
CA PRO A 69 8.36 12.55 -12.56
C PRO A 69 9.20 11.30 -12.25
N VAL A 70 10.14 11.40 -11.30
CA VAL A 70 11.14 10.36 -10.97
C VAL A 70 10.53 9.19 -10.20
N VAL A 71 9.25 9.22 -9.81
CA VAL A 71 8.59 8.16 -9.02
C VAL A 71 8.17 6.97 -9.91
N THR A 72 9.17 6.25 -10.43
CA THR A 72 9.00 4.99 -11.16
C THR A 72 9.15 3.80 -10.20
N GLY A 73 8.60 2.63 -10.55
CA GLY A 73 8.73 1.43 -9.72
C GLY A 73 10.19 1.02 -9.38
N LYS A 74 11.17 1.40 -10.22
CA LYS A 74 12.59 1.19 -9.93
C LYS A 74 13.10 2.12 -8.83
N THR A 75 12.72 3.39 -8.84
CA THR A 75 13.17 4.39 -7.85
C THR A 75 12.47 4.19 -6.52
N ILE A 76 11.20 3.76 -6.51
CA ILE A 76 10.50 3.35 -5.28
C ILE A 76 11.25 2.20 -4.59
N ARG A 77 11.62 1.16 -5.34
CA ARG A 77 12.38 0.02 -4.79
C ARG A 77 13.75 0.46 -4.27
N GLY A 78 14.51 1.26 -5.04
CA GLY A 78 15.80 1.77 -4.59
C GLY A 78 15.70 2.68 -3.36
N LYS A 79 14.63 3.49 -3.25
CA LYS A 79 14.41 4.29 -2.04
C LYS A 79 14.04 3.43 -0.84
N ALA A 80 13.25 2.37 -1.04
CA ALA A 80 12.92 1.42 0.01
C ALA A 80 14.16 0.69 0.56
N GLU A 81 15.11 0.34 -0.31
CA GLU A 81 16.41 -0.23 0.10
C GLU A 81 17.22 0.75 0.97
N LYS A 82 17.32 2.02 0.57
CA LYS A 82 18.00 3.05 1.37
C LYS A 82 17.36 3.27 2.73
N ILE A 83 16.03 3.33 2.78
CA ILE A 83 15.29 3.46 4.05
C ILE A 83 15.53 2.23 4.93
N ARG A 84 15.61 1.02 4.36
CA ARG A 84 15.95 -0.20 5.10
C ARG A 84 17.36 -0.09 5.70
N GLU A 85 18.35 0.35 4.94
CA GLU A 85 19.73 0.55 5.43
C GLU A 85 19.81 1.59 6.56
N GLU A 86 19.06 2.69 6.44
CA GLU A 86 18.93 3.70 7.48
C GLU A 86 18.34 3.09 8.76
N LEU A 87 17.21 2.39 8.65
CA LEU A 87 16.56 1.75 9.80
C LEU A 87 17.44 0.67 10.43
N LEU A 88 18.20 -0.09 9.64
CA LEU A 88 19.10 -1.13 10.17
C LEU A 88 20.23 -0.58 11.04
N ARG A 89 20.62 0.69 10.87
CA ARG A 89 21.63 1.33 11.75
C ARG A 89 21.09 1.63 13.15
N ASP A 90 19.80 1.94 13.24
CA ASP A 90 19.17 2.41 14.49
C ASP A 90 18.36 1.32 15.21
N THR A 91 18.26 0.13 14.63
CA THR A 91 17.32 -0.93 15.07
C THR A 91 17.99 -2.06 15.82
N ALA A 92 17.34 -2.56 16.88
CA ALA A 92 17.78 -3.73 17.64
C ALA A 92 17.85 -5.02 16.77
N PRO A 93 18.73 -5.98 17.11
CA PRO A 93 19.01 -7.15 16.28
C PRO A 93 17.79 -8.00 15.89
N SER A 94 16.77 -8.07 16.75
CA SER A 94 15.53 -8.84 16.50
C SER A 94 14.67 -8.24 15.38
N ALA A 95 14.57 -6.91 15.30
CA ALA A 95 13.83 -6.21 14.25
C ALA A 95 14.66 -6.07 12.97
N ALA A 96 16.00 -6.10 13.07
CA ALA A 96 16.89 -6.15 11.92
C ALA A 96 16.69 -7.42 11.07
N THR A 97 16.43 -8.58 11.68
CA THR A 97 16.17 -9.84 10.95
C THR A 97 14.93 -9.74 10.04
N ILE A 98 13.86 -9.11 10.54
CA ILE A 98 12.62 -8.90 9.76
C ILE A 98 12.92 -7.97 8.58
N LEU A 99 13.63 -6.87 8.81
CA LEU A 99 14.03 -5.92 7.77
C LEU A 99 14.95 -6.55 6.73
N LEU A 100 15.87 -7.44 7.13
CA LEU A 100 16.77 -8.14 6.20
C LEU A 100 16.02 -9.20 5.36
N SER A 101 14.97 -9.81 5.90
CA SER A 101 14.13 -10.77 5.16
C SER A 101 13.26 -10.12 4.07
N LEU A 102 13.14 -8.78 4.06
CA LEU A 102 12.34 -8.04 3.10
C LEU A 102 13.02 -7.98 1.72
N THR A 103 12.33 -8.54 0.73
CA THR A 103 12.70 -8.42 -0.68
C THR A 103 11.78 -7.44 -1.39
N PHE A 104 12.34 -6.35 -1.91
CA PHE A 104 11.61 -5.35 -2.69
C PHE A 104 11.34 -5.82 -4.13
N SER A 105 10.62 -6.92 -4.27
CA SER A 105 10.25 -7.51 -5.56
C SER A 105 9.19 -6.68 -6.30
N ALA A 106 8.95 -7.01 -7.58
CA ALA A 106 7.84 -6.43 -8.33
C ALA A 106 6.47 -6.74 -7.69
N GLY A 107 6.32 -7.94 -7.12
CA GLY A 107 5.10 -8.33 -6.40
C GLY A 107 4.88 -7.54 -5.12
N TRP A 108 5.96 -7.27 -4.37
CA TRP A 108 5.91 -6.38 -3.20
C TRP A 108 5.47 -4.97 -3.61
N LEU A 109 6.07 -4.42 -4.66
CA LEU A 109 5.72 -3.08 -5.17
C LEU A 109 4.24 -3.00 -5.58
N CYS A 110 3.75 -4.01 -6.30
CA CYS A 110 2.34 -4.08 -6.72
C CYS A 110 1.40 -4.07 -5.50
N LYS A 111 1.69 -4.86 -4.47
CA LYS A 111 0.92 -4.88 -3.22
C LYS A 111 0.97 -3.54 -2.49
N PHE A 112 2.17 -2.93 -2.38
CA PHE A 112 2.36 -1.63 -1.75
C PHE A 112 1.57 -0.52 -2.47
N GLN A 113 1.64 -0.47 -3.81
CA GLN A 113 0.87 0.49 -4.60
C GLN A 113 -0.64 0.30 -4.45
N LYS A 114 -1.12 -0.95 -4.47
CA LYS A 114 -2.53 -1.27 -4.26
C LYS A 114 -3.00 -0.88 -2.86
N HIS A 115 -2.19 -1.15 -1.84
CA HIS A 115 -2.49 -0.83 -0.44
C HIS A 115 -2.66 0.68 -0.22
N HIS A 116 -1.74 1.49 -0.78
CA HIS A 116 -1.75 2.95 -0.63
C HIS A 116 -2.51 3.70 -1.71
N LYS A 117 -3.26 2.99 -2.55
CA LYS A 117 -4.03 3.56 -3.68
C LYS A 117 -3.17 4.48 -4.56
N LEU A 118 -1.90 4.12 -4.77
CA LEU A 118 -0.99 4.88 -5.61
C LEU A 118 -1.35 4.60 -7.07
N THR A 119 -1.81 5.63 -7.78
CA THR A 119 -2.06 5.53 -9.22
C THR A 119 -0.73 5.44 -9.95
N SER A 120 -0.44 4.29 -10.55
CA SER A 120 0.61 4.12 -11.55
C SER A 120 0.28 5.03 -12.75
N LYS A 121 0.79 6.26 -12.75
CA LYS A 121 0.82 7.08 -13.96
C LYS A 121 1.87 6.46 -14.87
N ARG A 122 1.44 5.63 -15.81
CA ARG A 122 2.27 5.24 -16.95
C ARG A 122 2.62 6.52 -17.71
N VAL A 123 3.86 6.99 -17.57
CA VAL A 123 4.40 8.02 -18.46
C VAL A 123 4.69 7.34 -19.79
N TYR A 124 3.70 7.31 -20.67
CA TYR A 124 3.87 6.92 -22.07
C TYR A 124 4.18 8.21 -22.83
N GLY A 125 5.46 8.49 -23.12
CA GLY A 125 5.80 9.77 -23.74
C GLY A 125 7.26 10.06 -23.99
N GLU A 126 8.08 9.08 -24.43
CA GLU A 126 9.42 9.35 -24.98
C GLU A 126 9.78 8.39 -26.13
N ALA A 127 8.83 8.08 -27.03
CA ALA A 127 9.10 7.20 -28.17
C ALA A 127 8.37 7.59 -29.47
N ALA A 128 8.04 8.86 -29.66
CA ALA A 128 7.44 9.35 -30.90
C ALA A 128 7.96 10.75 -31.28
N SER A 129 9.28 10.88 -31.45
CA SER A 129 9.83 12.04 -32.15
C SER A 129 11.10 11.67 -32.92
N THR A 130 10.93 10.83 -33.94
CA THR A 130 11.83 10.78 -35.09
C THR A 130 11.02 11.16 -36.33
N LYS A 131 10.93 12.46 -36.61
CA LYS A 131 10.64 12.92 -37.97
C LYS A 131 11.89 12.66 -38.80
N ALA A 132 11.91 11.56 -39.56
CA ALA A 132 12.82 11.44 -40.69
C ALA A 132 12.24 12.29 -41.81
N ALA A 133 12.93 13.39 -42.13
CA ALA A 133 12.61 14.24 -43.26
C ALA A 133 12.78 13.47 -44.57
N SER A 134 11.85 13.68 -45.49
CA SER A 134 11.88 13.23 -46.88
C SER A 134 13.18 13.60 -47.58
N VAL A 135 13.77 12.64 -48.30
CA VAL A 135 14.60 12.92 -49.47
C VAL A 135 13.94 12.17 -50.62
N GLU A 136 13.28 12.93 -51.49
CA GLU A 136 12.77 12.47 -52.78
C GLU A 136 13.91 12.63 -53.79
N GLU A 137 14.35 11.52 -54.36
CA GLU A 137 15.21 11.47 -55.56
C GLU A 137 14.29 11.48 -56.79
N GLY A 138 14.58 12.36 -57.75
CA GLY A 138 13.90 12.47 -59.04
C GLY A 138 14.28 13.72 -59.80
#